data_AF-A0A954N505-F1
#
_entry.id   AF-A0A954N505-F1
#
_cell.length_a   1.000
_cell.length_b   1.000
_cell.length_c   1.000
_cell.angle_alpha   90.00
_cell.angle_beta   90.00
_cell.angle_gamma   90.00
#
_symmetry.space_group_name_H-M   'P 1'
#
loop_
_entity.id
_entity.type
_entity.pdbx_description
1 polymer ?
#
loop_
_entity_poly.entity_id
_entity_poly.type
_entity_poly.pdbx_seq_one_letter_code
_entity_poly.pdbx_strand_id
1 'polypeptide(L)'
;TYRVQWDSFKIPPSEVKRSDVYVVPKVLEVLRQPGGKELFASRADRVIRNVRSYPYPTSKFGIRLPLPKDTVKVTAKTPLRSGAKVNLNNYDSVRRQIRWWDATVVGLNWDNSVRIHIDGQDRAFDGDIDRECLIIATQELARLEVIAREEALIAEQTNEEWENLVIVTDEMKLFRGTPVYAEMEDGPQDATVLDIIGDRLHVVSDATGGNGTQELFRDQVKIRVKVLEALKLPGTEAKLLRRAQRITEQTEDYPFPTADFLPPPELPRGSMRVGDATPLEIGQRLKLFKLSQWWDLEITDLNWDGSVRIRVNTRQGQLVGDIERRCLVMEKTHLAALEKSTRAEKSPFLGLAKRSGELKSGSASKGSDPTEEVKREPAEQGDPSSGEFKVVLKSFGKSKKIGLAQQVSDLSGEPFGDCLRILGSLPVEVMKGVSKREAEEGVRKLRAAGGEAEAVEE
;
A
#
# COMPACT_ATOMS: atom_id res chain seq x y z
N THR A 1 -24.01 -31.49 -12.35
CA THR A 1 -23.56 -30.10 -12.22
C THR A 1 -24.20 -29.27 -13.32
N TYR A 2 -24.50 -28.00 -13.05
CA TYR A 2 -24.97 -27.04 -14.04
C TYR A 2 -23.87 -26.04 -14.34
N ARG A 3 -23.82 -25.56 -15.59
CA ARG A 3 -23.00 -24.41 -15.96
C ARG A 3 -23.86 -23.16 -15.86
N VAL A 4 -23.56 -22.29 -14.90
CA VAL A 4 -24.36 -21.11 -14.57
C VAL A 4 -23.61 -19.86 -15.02
N GLN A 5 -24.24 -19.07 -15.89
CA GLN A 5 -23.80 -17.71 -16.20
C GLN A 5 -24.56 -16.75 -15.29
N TRP A 6 -23.84 -15.90 -14.56
CA TRP A 6 -24.44 -14.95 -13.63
C TRP A 6 -24.75 -13.64 -14.37
N ASP A 7 -26.03 -13.25 -14.43
CA ASP A 7 -26.48 -12.06 -15.18
C ASP A 7 -25.90 -10.74 -14.62
N SER A 8 -25.59 -10.71 -13.31
CA SER A 8 -25.18 -9.50 -12.58
C SER A 8 -23.67 -9.34 -12.44
N PHE A 9 -22.94 -10.42 -12.69
CA PHE A 9 -21.51 -10.46 -12.49
C PHE A 9 -20.86 -10.72 -13.85
N LYS A 10 -19.94 -9.84 -14.24
CA LYS A 10 -19.11 -10.00 -15.44
C LYS A 10 -18.04 -11.10 -15.23
N ILE A 11 -18.46 -12.24 -14.68
CA ILE A 11 -17.61 -13.37 -14.28
C ILE A 11 -17.90 -14.53 -15.25
N PRO A 12 -16.90 -15.36 -15.59
CA PRO A 12 -17.09 -16.55 -16.41
C PRO A 12 -18.17 -17.49 -15.86
N PRO A 13 -18.80 -18.31 -16.73
CA PRO A 13 -19.76 -19.31 -16.28
C PRO A 13 -19.11 -20.27 -15.28
N SER A 14 -19.75 -20.50 -14.14
CA SER A 14 -19.25 -21.38 -13.08
C SER A 14 -19.92 -22.76 -13.15
N GLU A 15 -19.22 -23.80 -12.74
CA GLU A 15 -19.85 -25.10 -12.49
C GLU A 15 -20.42 -25.12 -11.07
N VAL A 16 -21.72 -25.39 -10.96
CA VAL A 16 -22.44 -25.43 -9.69
C VAL A 16 -23.11 -26.79 -9.54
N LYS A 17 -23.09 -27.40 -8.36
CA LYS A 17 -23.83 -28.65 -8.15
C LYS A 17 -25.32 -28.34 -8.26
N ARG A 18 -26.08 -29.30 -8.80
CA ARG A 18 -27.53 -29.15 -8.96
C ARG A 18 -28.23 -28.89 -7.61
N SER A 19 -27.71 -29.46 -6.53
CA SER A 19 -28.17 -29.25 -5.16
C SER A 19 -28.06 -27.81 -4.67
N ASP A 20 -27.15 -27.03 -5.26
CA ASP A 20 -26.78 -25.69 -4.76
C ASP A 20 -27.46 -24.58 -5.57
N VAL A 21 -28.26 -24.95 -6.59
CA VAL A 21 -28.99 -24.01 -7.44
C VAL A 21 -30.44 -23.95 -6.99
N TYR A 22 -30.82 -22.79 -6.46
CA TYR A 22 -32.21 -22.50 -6.08
C TYR A 22 -32.92 -21.78 -7.22
N VAL A 23 -34.10 -22.28 -7.60
CA VAL A 23 -34.97 -21.63 -8.59
C VAL A 23 -36.05 -20.86 -7.84
N VAL A 24 -36.13 -19.55 -8.09
CA VAL A 24 -37.16 -18.71 -7.48
C VAL A 24 -38.55 -19.23 -7.90
N PRO A 25 -39.53 -19.39 -6.97
CA PRO A 25 -40.84 -19.97 -7.29
C PRO A 25 -41.55 -19.33 -8.48
N LYS A 26 -41.43 -18.01 -8.63
CA LYS A 26 -41.99 -17.25 -9.76
C LYS A 26 -41.43 -17.66 -11.13
N VAL A 27 -40.18 -18.14 -11.19
CA VAL A 27 -39.60 -18.71 -12.43
C VAL A 27 -40.27 -20.04 -12.77
N LEU A 28 -40.61 -20.86 -11.77
CA LEU A 28 -41.32 -22.13 -11.99
C LEU A 28 -42.74 -21.89 -12.51
N GLU A 29 -43.41 -20.84 -12.05
CA GLU A 29 -44.72 -20.44 -12.55
C GLU A 29 -44.66 -20.09 -14.05
N VAL A 30 -43.68 -19.28 -14.45
CA VAL A 30 -43.48 -18.92 -15.87
C VAL A 30 -43.12 -20.14 -16.72
N LEU A 31 -42.27 -21.05 -16.22
CA LEU A 31 -41.90 -22.28 -16.93
C LEU A 31 -43.07 -23.25 -17.16
N ARG A 32 -44.14 -23.15 -16.36
CA ARG A 32 -45.36 -23.96 -16.52
C ARG A 32 -46.34 -23.39 -17.55
N GLN A 33 -46.17 -22.14 -17.95
CA GLN A 33 -47.02 -21.51 -18.98
C GLN A 33 -46.60 -21.98 -20.39
N PRO A 34 -47.54 -22.09 -21.35
CA PRO A 34 -47.21 -22.31 -22.75
C PRO A 34 -46.23 -21.24 -23.26
N GLY A 35 -45.13 -21.62 -23.91
CA GLY A 35 -44.09 -20.69 -24.36
C GLY A 35 -43.05 -20.30 -23.30
N GLY A 36 -43.24 -20.70 -22.04
CA GLY A 36 -42.34 -20.34 -20.94
C GLY A 36 -40.92 -20.89 -21.11
N LYS A 37 -40.78 -22.12 -21.63
CA LYS A 37 -39.46 -22.73 -21.89
C LYS A 37 -38.71 -21.97 -22.99
N GLU A 38 -39.41 -21.61 -24.06
CA GLU A 38 -38.89 -20.89 -25.21
C GLU A 38 -38.44 -19.47 -24.81
N LEU A 39 -39.18 -18.82 -23.91
CA LEU A 39 -38.81 -17.52 -23.35
C LEU A 39 -37.46 -17.57 -22.61
N PHE A 40 -37.27 -18.56 -21.72
CA PHE A 40 -36.01 -18.72 -20.99
C PHE A 40 -34.86 -19.19 -21.89
N ALA A 41 -35.13 -20.04 -22.89
CA ALA A 41 -34.14 -20.42 -23.89
C ALA A 41 -33.67 -19.20 -24.70
N SER A 42 -34.61 -18.37 -25.19
CA SER A 42 -34.29 -17.13 -25.91
C SER A 42 -33.51 -16.14 -25.05
N ARG A 43 -33.87 -16.02 -23.76
CA ARG A 43 -33.10 -15.21 -22.80
C ARG A 43 -31.69 -15.77 -22.60
N ALA A 44 -31.54 -17.08 -22.42
CA ALA A 44 -30.23 -17.71 -22.27
C ALA A 44 -29.37 -17.47 -23.52
N ASP A 45 -29.93 -17.62 -24.72
CA ASP A 45 -29.24 -17.32 -25.98
C ASP A 45 -28.85 -15.84 -26.09
N ARG A 46 -29.68 -14.92 -25.59
CA ARG A 46 -29.36 -13.49 -25.55
C ARG A 46 -28.26 -13.18 -24.54
N VAL A 47 -28.30 -13.81 -23.37
CA VAL A 47 -27.26 -13.67 -22.34
C VAL A 47 -25.94 -14.22 -22.88
N ILE A 48 -25.92 -15.42 -23.47
CA ILE A 48 -24.74 -16.02 -24.09
C ILE A 48 -24.17 -15.13 -25.20
N ARG A 49 -25.02 -14.55 -26.06
CA ARG A 49 -24.59 -13.58 -27.09
C ARG A 49 -24.05 -12.27 -26.52
N ASN A 50 -24.53 -11.88 -25.34
CA ASN A 50 -24.12 -10.65 -24.63
C ASN A 50 -23.00 -10.88 -23.60
N VAL A 51 -22.57 -12.12 -23.36
CA VAL A 51 -21.34 -12.39 -22.60
C VAL A 51 -20.22 -11.82 -23.45
N ARG A 52 -19.77 -10.63 -23.06
CA ARG A 52 -18.60 -9.98 -23.67
C ARG A 52 -17.46 -10.98 -23.65
N SER A 53 -16.77 -11.07 -24.77
CA SER A 53 -15.61 -11.92 -24.98
C SER A 53 -14.56 -11.59 -23.92
N TYR A 54 -14.51 -12.38 -22.84
CA TYR A 54 -13.47 -12.28 -21.83
C TYR A 54 -12.27 -13.10 -22.29
N PRO A 55 -11.04 -12.63 -22.06
CA PRO A 55 -9.87 -13.48 -22.22
C PRO A 55 -9.99 -14.71 -21.31
N TYR A 56 -9.65 -15.88 -21.85
CA TYR A 56 -9.80 -17.15 -21.15
C TYR A 56 -8.41 -17.75 -20.89
N PRO A 57 -8.11 -18.13 -19.63
CA PRO A 57 -6.94 -18.95 -19.33
C PRO A 57 -7.13 -20.30 -20.00
N THR A 58 -6.42 -20.55 -21.09
CA THR A 58 -6.61 -21.75 -21.91
C THR A 58 -6.19 -23.03 -21.20
N SER A 59 -5.25 -22.90 -20.27
CA SER A 59 -4.80 -23.92 -19.32
C SER A 59 -5.98 -24.50 -18.52
N LYS A 60 -6.87 -23.66 -17.98
CA LYS A 60 -8.01 -24.09 -17.14
C LYS A 60 -9.01 -24.98 -17.87
N PHE A 61 -9.03 -24.92 -19.20
CA PHE A 61 -9.98 -25.68 -20.02
C PHE A 61 -9.31 -26.78 -20.86
N GLY A 62 -8.00 -27.02 -20.68
CA GLY A 62 -7.26 -28.00 -21.46
C GLY A 62 -7.21 -27.69 -22.96
N ILE A 63 -7.51 -26.44 -23.36
CA ILE A 63 -7.57 -26.04 -24.76
C ILE A 63 -6.15 -25.71 -25.21
N ARG A 64 -5.59 -26.52 -26.11
CA ARG A 64 -4.33 -26.17 -26.79
C ARG A 64 -4.63 -25.20 -27.92
N LEU A 65 -4.20 -23.95 -27.75
CA LEU A 65 -4.27 -22.96 -28.82
C LEU A 65 -3.09 -23.10 -29.75
N PRO A 66 -3.30 -23.11 -31.08
CA PRO A 66 -2.20 -22.87 -32.00
C PRO A 66 -1.66 -21.47 -31.72
N LEU A 67 -0.40 -21.40 -31.32
CA LEU A 67 0.31 -20.15 -31.15
C LEU A 67 0.67 -19.60 -32.53
N PRO A 68 0.52 -18.29 -32.78
CA PRO A 68 1.10 -17.66 -33.95
C PRO A 68 2.59 -17.99 -34.08
N LYS A 69 3.09 -18.06 -35.30
CA LYS A 69 4.52 -18.26 -35.55
C LYS A 69 5.32 -17.15 -34.86
N ASP A 70 6.48 -17.49 -34.33
CA ASP A 70 7.41 -16.54 -33.69
C ASP A 70 6.84 -15.85 -32.44
N THR A 71 5.90 -16.51 -31.76
CA THR A 71 5.37 -16.09 -30.45
C THR A 71 5.56 -17.19 -29.41
N VAL A 72 5.65 -16.78 -28.15
CA VAL A 72 5.72 -17.69 -27.00
C VAL A 72 4.69 -17.29 -25.94
N LYS A 73 4.24 -18.27 -25.15
CA LYS A 73 3.31 -18.01 -24.04
C LYS A 73 4.00 -17.21 -22.95
N VAL A 74 3.34 -16.17 -22.44
CA VAL A 74 3.83 -15.43 -21.27
C VAL A 74 3.68 -16.29 -20.03
N THR A 75 4.72 -16.36 -19.20
CA THR A 75 4.74 -17.10 -17.94
C THR A 75 5.06 -16.18 -16.77
N ALA A 76 5.01 -16.70 -15.54
CA ALA A 76 5.50 -15.97 -14.36
C ALA A 76 6.97 -15.54 -14.49
N LYS A 77 7.79 -16.30 -15.24
CA LYS A 77 9.21 -16.00 -15.45
C LYS A 77 9.48 -14.98 -16.56
N THR A 78 8.46 -14.63 -17.36
CA THR A 78 8.62 -13.64 -18.44
C THR A 78 8.81 -12.25 -17.81
N PRO A 79 9.90 -11.52 -18.12
CA PRO A 79 10.21 -10.22 -17.51
C PRO A 79 9.37 -9.11 -18.15
N LEU A 80 8.05 -9.16 -17.96
CA LEU A 80 7.15 -8.11 -18.42
C LEU A 80 7.37 -6.82 -17.64
N ARG A 81 7.07 -5.68 -18.29
CA ARG A 81 7.11 -4.34 -17.71
C ARG A 81 6.12 -3.43 -18.41
N SER A 82 5.82 -2.27 -17.82
CA SER A 82 4.98 -1.25 -18.46
C SER A 82 5.57 -0.85 -19.82
N GLY A 83 4.72 -0.75 -20.84
CA GLY A 83 5.08 -0.51 -22.23
C GLY A 83 5.41 -1.76 -23.06
N ALA A 84 5.57 -2.94 -22.47
CA ALA A 84 5.82 -4.17 -23.22
C ALA A 84 4.65 -4.50 -24.17
N LYS A 85 4.97 -4.93 -25.39
CA LYS A 85 3.98 -5.35 -26.38
C LYS A 85 3.67 -6.84 -26.25
N VAL A 86 2.40 -7.17 -26.10
CA VAL A 86 1.89 -8.54 -25.93
C VAL A 86 0.65 -8.74 -26.81
N ASN A 87 0.24 -9.99 -27.00
CA ASN A 87 -1.06 -10.29 -27.58
C ASN A 87 -1.96 -11.00 -26.58
N LEU A 88 -3.18 -10.51 -26.47
CA LEU A 88 -4.23 -11.07 -25.63
C LEU A 88 -5.06 -12.09 -26.42
N ASN A 89 -5.25 -13.29 -25.87
CA ASN A 89 -6.24 -14.21 -26.42
C ASN A 89 -7.66 -13.71 -26.10
N ASN A 90 -8.57 -13.80 -27.06
CA ASN A 90 -9.98 -13.58 -26.78
C ASN A 90 -10.81 -14.56 -27.61
N TYR A 91 -11.74 -15.25 -26.95
CA TYR A 91 -12.67 -16.13 -27.62
C TYR A 91 -13.80 -15.28 -28.21
N ASP A 92 -13.79 -15.11 -29.53
CA ASP A 92 -14.85 -14.45 -30.28
C ASP A 92 -16.07 -15.39 -30.30
N SER A 93 -17.00 -15.18 -29.37
CA SER A 93 -18.20 -16.01 -29.21
C SER A 93 -19.10 -16.01 -30.44
N VAL A 94 -19.08 -14.92 -31.23
CA VAL A 94 -19.87 -14.78 -32.46
C VAL A 94 -19.30 -15.68 -33.55
N ARG A 95 -17.98 -15.67 -33.73
CA ARG A 95 -17.31 -16.45 -34.77
C ARG A 95 -16.83 -17.83 -34.29
N ARG A 96 -17.03 -18.14 -33.01
CA ARG A 96 -16.56 -19.37 -32.33
C ARG A 96 -15.09 -19.67 -32.57
N GLN A 97 -14.25 -18.64 -32.68
CA GLN A 97 -12.83 -18.76 -32.95
C GLN A 97 -12.03 -17.90 -31.97
N ILE A 98 -10.76 -18.22 -31.80
CA ILE A 98 -9.87 -17.44 -30.94
C ILE A 98 -9.14 -16.41 -31.79
N ARG A 99 -9.16 -15.17 -31.30
CA ARG A 99 -8.43 -14.05 -31.89
C ARG A 99 -7.35 -13.60 -30.92
N TRP A 100 -6.24 -13.16 -31.48
CA TRP A 100 -5.17 -12.49 -30.76
C TRP A 100 -5.33 -10.99 -31.01
N TRP A 101 -5.35 -10.20 -29.94
CA TRP A 101 -5.44 -8.74 -29.99
C TRP A 101 -4.11 -8.15 -29.57
N ASP A 102 -3.61 -7.16 -30.29
CA ASP A 102 -2.44 -6.38 -29.86
C ASP A 102 -2.77 -5.63 -28.57
N ALA A 103 -1.85 -5.68 -27.61
CA ALA A 103 -2.01 -5.04 -26.32
C ALA A 103 -0.68 -4.53 -25.77
N THR A 104 -0.76 -3.52 -24.92
CA THR A 104 0.36 -2.97 -24.17
C THR A 104 0.18 -3.23 -22.69
N VAL A 105 1.23 -3.72 -22.03
CA VAL A 105 1.28 -3.81 -20.57
C VAL A 105 1.30 -2.40 -20.00
N VAL A 106 0.34 -2.08 -19.12
CA VAL A 106 0.25 -0.80 -18.42
C VAL A 106 0.85 -0.90 -17.02
N GLY A 107 0.66 -2.04 -16.36
CA GLY A 107 1.17 -2.28 -15.00
C GLY A 107 1.25 -3.76 -14.68
N LEU A 108 2.04 -4.09 -13.65
CA LEU A 108 2.15 -5.43 -13.10
C LEU A 108 1.47 -5.46 -11.74
N ASN A 109 0.67 -6.49 -11.47
CA ASN A 109 0.03 -6.67 -10.17
C ASN A 109 0.84 -7.65 -9.32
N TRP A 110 0.68 -7.55 -7.99
CA TRP A 110 1.39 -8.40 -7.01
C TRP A 110 0.98 -9.88 -7.08
N ASP A 111 -0.22 -10.18 -7.59
CA ASP A 111 -0.76 -11.53 -7.75
C ASP A 111 -0.31 -12.21 -9.06
N ASN A 112 0.72 -11.65 -9.72
CA ASN A 112 1.26 -12.08 -11.01
C ASN A 112 0.30 -11.87 -12.22
N SER A 113 -0.88 -11.26 -12.02
CA SER A 113 -1.67 -10.73 -13.13
C SER A 113 -1.04 -9.46 -13.70
N VAL A 114 -1.46 -9.06 -14.90
CA VAL A 114 -0.90 -7.94 -15.64
C VAL A 114 -2.03 -7.07 -16.12
N ARG A 115 -1.96 -5.77 -15.82
CA ARG A 115 -2.87 -4.78 -16.38
C ARG A 115 -2.45 -4.46 -17.80
N ILE A 116 -3.34 -4.64 -18.75
CA ILE A 116 -3.09 -4.34 -20.16
C ILE A 116 -4.06 -3.31 -20.71
N HIS A 117 -3.64 -2.62 -21.76
CA HIS A 117 -4.46 -1.81 -22.66
C HIS A 117 -4.53 -2.53 -24.01
N ILE A 118 -5.73 -2.70 -24.57
CA ILE A 118 -5.89 -3.30 -25.91
C ILE A 118 -5.66 -2.20 -26.95
N ASP A 119 -4.66 -2.37 -27.81
CA ASP A 119 -4.25 -1.34 -28.76
C ASP A 119 -5.40 -1.00 -29.73
N GLY A 120 -5.67 0.29 -29.88
CA GLY A 120 -6.76 0.81 -30.74
C GLY A 120 -8.16 0.73 -30.13
N GLN A 121 -8.29 0.32 -28.86
CA GLN A 121 -9.53 0.42 -28.09
C GLN A 121 -9.45 1.58 -27.07
N ASP A 122 -10.60 2.01 -26.57
CA ASP A 122 -10.66 2.99 -25.48
C ASP A 122 -10.16 2.36 -24.15
N ARG A 123 -9.70 3.19 -23.21
CA ARG A 123 -9.26 2.79 -21.85
C ARG A 123 -10.33 2.05 -21.05
N ALA A 124 -11.61 2.14 -21.45
CA ALA A 124 -12.68 1.32 -20.90
C ALA A 124 -12.46 -0.20 -21.05
N PHE A 125 -11.48 -0.61 -21.86
CA PHE A 125 -11.08 -1.99 -22.07
C PHE A 125 -9.76 -2.38 -21.38
N ASP A 126 -9.19 -1.47 -20.57
CA ASP A 126 -8.06 -1.80 -19.73
C ASP A 126 -8.50 -2.76 -18.64
N GLY A 127 -7.71 -3.80 -18.40
CA GLY A 127 -8.08 -4.83 -17.45
C GLY A 127 -6.90 -5.62 -16.94
N ASP A 128 -7.06 -6.17 -15.74
CA ASP A 128 -6.12 -7.08 -15.11
C ASP A 128 -6.34 -8.48 -15.66
N ILE A 129 -5.31 -9.04 -16.31
CA ILE A 129 -5.38 -10.30 -17.03
C ILE A 129 -4.32 -11.26 -16.48
N ASP A 130 -4.69 -12.53 -16.31
CA ASP A 130 -3.75 -13.61 -16.04
C ASP A 130 -2.72 -13.72 -17.17
N ARG A 131 -1.42 -13.76 -16.84
CA ARG A 131 -0.33 -13.91 -17.82
C ARG A 131 -0.53 -15.08 -18.79
N GLU A 132 -1.22 -16.13 -18.36
CA GLU A 132 -1.52 -17.27 -19.22
C GLU A 132 -2.42 -16.98 -20.42
N CYS A 133 -3.14 -15.86 -20.40
CA CYS A 133 -3.96 -15.38 -21.52
C CYS A 133 -3.13 -14.59 -22.55
N LEU A 134 -1.85 -14.34 -22.26
CA LEU A 134 -0.96 -13.52 -23.06
C LEU A 134 0.06 -14.38 -23.82
N ILE A 135 0.39 -13.93 -25.01
CA ILE A 135 1.59 -14.35 -25.76
C ILE A 135 2.43 -13.11 -26.04
N ILE A 136 3.70 -13.34 -26.36
CA ILE A 136 4.66 -12.30 -26.69
C ILE A 136 5.47 -12.73 -27.90
N ALA A 137 5.78 -11.79 -28.79
CA ALA A 137 6.68 -12.06 -29.92
C ALA A 137 8.07 -12.42 -29.39
N THR A 138 8.72 -13.42 -29.97
CA THR A 138 10.05 -13.90 -29.52
C THR A 138 11.09 -12.77 -29.53
N GLN A 139 11.01 -11.85 -30.49
CA GLN A 139 11.89 -10.67 -30.56
C GLN A 139 11.67 -9.70 -29.40
N GLU A 140 10.41 -9.45 -29.02
CA GLU A 140 10.09 -8.57 -27.89
C GLU A 140 10.50 -9.22 -26.57
N LEU A 141 10.33 -10.56 -26.43
CA LEU A 141 10.86 -11.29 -25.29
C LEU A 141 12.38 -11.14 -25.15
N ALA A 142 13.13 -11.34 -26.25
CA ALA A 142 14.57 -11.19 -26.24
C ALA A 142 15.00 -9.77 -25.83
N ARG A 143 14.28 -8.74 -26.29
CA ARG A 143 14.50 -7.35 -25.87
C ARG A 143 14.29 -7.18 -24.37
N LEU A 144 13.19 -7.71 -23.82
CA LEU A 144 12.89 -7.61 -22.38
C LEU A 144 13.89 -8.39 -21.52
N GLU A 145 14.38 -9.54 -21.99
CA GLU A 145 15.39 -10.32 -21.28
C GLU A 145 16.75 -9.60 -21.19
N VAL A 146 17.16 -8.88 -22.24
CA VAL A 146 18.38 -8.05 -22.19
C VAL A 146 18.21 -6.96 -21.12
N ILE A 147 17.09 -6.26 -21.13
CA ILE A 147 16.84 -5.17 -20.18
C ILE A 147 16.76 -5.71 -18.75
N ALA A 148 16.08 -6.83 -18.52
CA ALA A 148 16.02 -7.46 -17.21
C ALA A 148 17.41 -7.89 -16.68
N ARG A 149 18.32 -8.31 -17.56
CA ARG A 149 19.71 -8.60 -17.18
C ARG A 149 20.49 -7.34 -16.83
N GLU A 150 20.33 -6.27 -17.60
CA GLU A 150 20.96 -4.97 -17.30
C GLU A 150 20.45 -4.42 -15.96
N GLU A 151 19.14 -4.47 -15.72
CA GLU A 151 18.52 -4.08 -14.46
C GLU A 151 19.00 -4.96 -13.30
N ALA A 152 19.13 -6.27 -13.49
CA ALA A 152 19.68 -7.17 -12.48
C ALA A 152 21.15 -6.86 -12.15
N LEU A 153 21.97 -6.53 -13.15
CA LEU A 153 23.36 -6.12 -12.94
C LEU A 153 23.43 -4.79 -12.19
N ILE A 154 22.57 -3.82 -12.53
CA ILE A 154 22.45 -2.55 -11.79
C ILE A 154 21.97 -2.82 -10.36
N ALA A 155 21.02 -3.73 -10.17
CA ALA A 155 20.52 -4.12 -8.85
C ALA A 155 21.61 -4.81 -8.01
N GLU A 156 22.45 -5.65 -8.62
CA GLU A 156 23.59 -6.30 -7.96
C GLU A 156 24.67 -5.28 -7.57
N GLN A 157 25.02 -4.37 -8.49
CA GLN A 157 25.95 -3.28 -8.22
C GLN A 157 25.42 -2.32 -7.15
N THR A 158 24.12 -2.03 -7.16
CA THR A 158 23.49 -1.23 -6.11
C THR A 158 23.35 -2.03 -4.82
N ASN A 159 23.22 -3.36 -4.85
CA ASN A 159 23.26 -4.26 -3.69
C ASN A 159 24.58 -4.17 -2.92
N GLU A 160 25.71 -4.12 -3.62
CA GLU A 160 27.02 -3.79 -3.02
C GLU A 160 27.10 -2.36 -2.46
N GLU A 161 26.26 -1.43 -2.93
CA GLU A 161 26.16 -0.09 -2.35
C GLU A 161 25.32 -0.02 -1.05
N TRP A 162 24.51 -1.03 -0.71
CA TRP A 162 23.74 -1.03 0.56
C TRP A 162 24.64 -1.24 1.77
N GLU A 163 25.78 -1.92 1.60
CA GLU A 163 26.82 -2.04 2.62
C GLU A 163 27.50 -0.69 2.94
N ASN A 164 27.23 0.36 2.13
CA ASN A 164 27.76 1.72 2.28
C ASN A 164 26.69 2.73 2.73
N LEU A 165 25.69 2.28 3.49
CA LEU A 165 24.72 3.14 4.14
C LEU A 165 25.17 3.48 5.57
N VAL A 166 25.18 4.77 5.90
CA VAL A 166 25.43 5.27 7.25
C VAL A 166 24.14 5.85 7.81
N ILE A 167 23.82 5.54 9.06
CA ILE A 167 22.68 6.16 9.76
C ILE A 167 22.94 7.67 9.85
N VAL A 168 21.92 8.47 9.53
CA VAL A 168 22.02 9.93 9.64
C VAL A 168 22.09 10.29 11.11
N THR A 169 23.14 11.03 11.50
CA THR A 169 23.29 11.57 12.85
C THR A 169 22.96 13.07 12.89
N ASP A 170 22.84 13.64 14.08
CA ASP A 170 22.53 15.06 14.27
C ASP A 170 23.66 15.99 13.75
N GLU A 171 24.89 15.49 13.72
CA GLU A 171 26.07 16.21 13.22
C GLU A 171 26.08 16.32 11.69
N MET A 172 25.33 15.45 10.99
CA MET A 172 25.29 15.46 9.54
C MET A 172 24.41 16.62 9.04
N LYS A 173 25.04 17.54 8.30
CA LYS A 173 24.32 18.62 7.63
C LYS A 173 23.62 18.10 6.38
N LEU A 174 22.31 17.88 6.50
CA LEU A 174 21.42 17.57 5.38
C LEU A 174 20.85 18.85 4.77
N PHE A 175 20.40 18.75 3.52
CA PHE A 175 19.74 19.84 2.81
C PHE A 175 18.43 19.35 2.21
N ARG A 176 17.52 20.28 1.90
CA ARG A 176 16.37 19.95 1.06
C ARG A 176 16.85 19.38 -0.27
N GLY A 177 16.30 18.23 -0.63
CA GLY A 177 16.61 17.47 -1.83
C GLY A 177 17.70 16.43 -1.64
N THR A 178 18.28 16.28 -0.44
CA THR A 178 19.25 15.21 -0.18
C THR A 178 18.57 13.85 -0.40
N PRO A 179 19.12 12.98 -1.29
CA PRO A 179 18.64 11.62 -1.44
C PRO A 179 19.08 10.80 -0.23
N VAL A 180 18.14 10.05 0.33
CA VAL A 180 18.31 9.22 1.52
C VAL A 180 17.61 7.88 1.31
N TYR A 181 17.87 6.95 2.22
CA TYR A 181 17.13 5.72 2.33
C TYR A 181 16.36 5.72 3.64
N ALA A 182 15.06 5.56 3.57
CA ALA A 182 14.16 5.78 4.70
C ALA A 182 13.39 4.51 5.05
N GLU A 183 13.30 4.21 6.34
CA GLU A 183 12.44 3.15 6.89
C GLU A 183 10.99 3.67 6.95
N MET A 184 10.32 3.70 5.79
CA MET A 184 8.95 4.22 5.65
C MET A 184 7.89 3.19 6.05
N GLU A 185 6.61 3.59 6.14
CA GLU A 185 5.50 2.70 6.52
C GLU A 185 5.34 1.48 5.58
N ASP A 186 5.51 1.69 4.27
CA ASP A 186 5.47 0.62 3.25
C ASP A 186 6.77 -0.20 3.17
N GLY A 187 7.74 0.14 4.02
CA GLY A 187 9.04 -0.50 4.12
C GLY A 187 10.21 0.38 3.70
N PRO A 188 11.42 -0.18 3.75
CA PRO A 188 12.65 0.55 3.49
C PRO A 188 12.79 0.91 1.99
N GLN A 189 12.90 2.19 1.66
CA GLN A 189 12.95 2.66 0.26
C GLN A 189 13.77 3.94 0.06
N ASP A 190 14.20 4.19 -1.17
CA ASP A 190 14.84 5.45 -1.55
C ASP A 190 13.84 6.60 -1.44
N ALA A 191 14.28 7.68 -0.83
CA ALA A 191 13.47 8.85 -0.54
C ALA A 191 14.28 10.14 -0.70
N THR A 192 13.59 11.26 -0.85
CA THR A 192 14.21 12.59 -0.90
C THR A 192 13.75 13.42 0.30
N VAL A 193 14.69 14.07 1.00
CA VAL A 193 14.37 15.02 2.08
C VAL A 193 13.69 16.25 1.49
N LEU A 194 12.41 16.47 1.82
CA LEU A 194 11.66 17.65 1.42
C LEU A 194 11.84 18.80 2.41
N ASP A 195 11.93 18.49 3.71
CA ASP A 195 12.14 19.48 4.74
C ASP A 195 12.86 18.93 5.98
N ILE A 196 13.42 19.84 6.79
CA ILE A 196 14.10 19.51 8.04
C ILE A 196 13.47 20.36 9.14
N ILE A 197 12.73 19.71 10.05
CA ILE A 197 11.98 20.36 11.12
C ILE A 197 12.56 19.88 12.45
N GLY A 198 13.54 20.62 12.98
CA GLY A 198 14.26 20.22 14.19
C GLY A 198 15.08 18.95 13.96
N ASP A 199 14.77 17.90 14.72
CA ASP A 199 15.36 16.56 14.66
C ASP A 199 14.66 15.63 13.65
N ARG A 200 13.56 16.10 13.05
CA ARG A 200 12.78 15.33 12.07
C ARG A 200 13.07 15.72 10.64
N LEU A 201 13.00 14.72 9.77
CA LEU A 201 13.12 14.83 8.33
C LEU A 201 11.75 14.56 7.72
N HIS A 202 11.22 15.53 7.00
CA HIS A 202 10.08 15.30 6.12
C HIS A 202 10.62 14.75 4.81
N VAL A 203 10.33 13.48 4.51
CA VAL A 203 10.85 12.79 3.32
C VAL A 203 9.71 12.38 2.40
N VAL A 204 10.01 12.15 1.13
CA VAL A 204 9.08 11.60 0.15
C VAL A 204 9.69 10.40 -0.57
N SER A 205 8.92 9.34 -0.74
CA SER A 205 9.35 8.17 -1.52
C SER A 205 9.60 8.53 -2.98
N ASP A 206 10.80 8.22 -3.47
CA ASP A 206 11.17 8.43 -4.87
C ASP A 206 10.42 7.45 -5.79
N ALA A 207 10.09 6.25 -5.30
CA ALA A 207 9.41 5.20 -6.07
C ALA A 207 7.94 5.52 -6.37
N THR A 208 7.28 6.25 -5.48
CA THR A 208 5.86 6.63 -5.61
C THR A 208 5.65 7.91 -6.41
N GLY A 209 6.74 8.51 -6.92
CA GLY A 209 6.69 9.77 -7.68
C GLY A 209 6.07 10.92 -6.88
N GLY A 210 6.18 10.87 -5.56
CA GLY A 210 5.63 11.91 -4.68
C GLY A 210 4.50 11.49 -3.74
N ASN A 211 3.83 10.39 -4.05
CA ASN A 211 2.69 9.90 -3.28
C ASN A 211 3.16 9.04 -2.11
N GLY A 212 3.68 9.66 -1.07
CA GLY A 212 4.18 8.95 0.11
C GLY A 212 5.14 9.81 0.91
N THR A 213 4.63 10.92 1.46
CA THR A 213 5.42 11.75 2.37
C THR A 213 5.31 11.24 3.80
N GLN A 214 6.41 11.32 4.55
CA GLN A 214 6.44 10.91 5.95
C GLN A 214 7.42 11.78 6.74
N GLU A 215 7.08 12.05 8.00
CA GLU A 215 8.03 12.60 8.96
C GLU A 215 8.76 11.45 9.66
N LEU A 216 10.09 11.48 9.60
CA LEU A 216 10.95 10.46 10.19
C LEU A 216 12.01 11.10 11.08
N PHE A 217 12.44 10.40 12.12
CA PHE A 217 13.64 10.78 12.87
C PHE A 217 14.90 10.45 12.07
N ARG A 218 16.00 11.14 12.37
CA ARG A 218 17.29 10.94 11.67
C ARG A 218 17.80 9.49 11.77
N ASP A 219 17.59 8.81 12.88
CA ASP A 219 18.01 7.42 13.08
C ASP A 219 17.20 6.40 12.26
N GLN A 220 16.05 6.80 11.73
CA GLN A 220 15.23 6.03 10.79
C GLN A 220 15.63 6.25 9.32
N VAL A 221 16.64 7.09 9.09
CA VAL A 221 17.11 7.49 7.77
C VAL A 221 18.59 7.14 7.63
N LYS A 222 18.94 6.51 6.53
CA LYS A 222 20.31 6.17 6.15
C LYS A 222 20.71 6.99 4.92
N ILE A 223 21.98 7.31 4.80
CA ILE A 223 22.54 8.04 3.65
C ILE A 223 23.70 7.24 3.05
N ARG A 224 23.77 7.20 1.72
CA ARG A 224 24.90 6.57 1.02
C ARG A 224 26.17 7.37 1.26
N VAL A 225 27.29 6.71 1.55
CA VAL A 225 28.60 7.37 1.79
C VAL A 225 28.97 8.33 0.64
N LYS A 226 28.75 7.94 -0.62
CA LYS A 226 29.01 8.80 -1.79
C LYS A 226 28.17 10.08 -1.78
N VAL A 227 26.92 10.03 -1.30
CA VAL A 227 26.07 11.23 -1.16
C VAL A 227 26.65 12.11 -0.07
N LEU A 228 27.05 11.54 1.08
CA LEU A 228 27.68 12.27 2.17
C LEU A 228 28.98 12.98 1.73
N GLU A 229 29.78 12.35 0.88
CA GLU A 229 30.95 12.98 0.26
C GLU A 229 30.55 14.11 -0.70
N ALA A 230 29.53 13.89 -1.53
CA ALA A 230 29.03 14.92 -2.44
C ALA A 230 28.48 16.15 -1.71
N LEU A 231 27.87 15.98 -0.53
CA LEU A 231 27.40 17.08 0.31
C LEU A 231 28.51 18.04 0.75
N LYS A 232 29.77 17.59 0.77
CA LYS A 232 30.94 18.42 1.12
C LYS A 232 31.41 19.28 -0.05
N LEU A 233 30.98 18.99 -1.28
CA LEU A 233 31.39 19.74 -2.47
C LEU A 233 30.63 21.07 -2.58
N PRO A 234 31.30 22.17 -2.96
CA PRO A 234 30.64 23.47 -3.14
C PRO A 234 29.60 23.41 -4.26
N GLY A 235 28.43 24.03 -4.03
CA GLY A 235 27.33 24.09 -5.00
C GLY A 235 26.42 22.86 -5.05
N THR A 236 26.70 21.81 -4.26
CA THR A 236 25.81 20.64 -4.14
C THR A 236 24.43 21.01 -3.58
N GLU A 237 24.38 21.90 -2.59
CA GLU A 237 23.13 22.40 -2.00
C GLU A 237 22.16 22.96 -3.06
N ALA A 238 22.64 23.80 -3.97
CA ALA A 238 21.81 24.37 -5.04
C ALA A 238 21.34 23.33 -6.07
N LYS A 239 22.05 22.20 -6.23
CA LYS A 239 21.61 21.09 -7.08
C LYS A 239 20.54 20.26 -6.38
N LEU A 240 20.71 19.99 -5.09
CA LEU A 240 19.74 19.25 -4.29
C LEU A 240 18.44 20.04 -4.13
N LEU A 241 18.52 21.35 -3.87
CA LEU A 241 17.33 22.20 -3.80
C LEU A 241 16.51 22.14 -5.09
N ARG A 242 17.16 22.13 -6.26
CA ARG A 242 16.48 21.95 -7.56
C ARG A 242 15.87 20.56 -7.72
N ARG A 243 16.47 19.52 -7.14
CA ARG A 243 15.87 18.18 -7.09
C ARG A 243 14.60 18.19 -6.23
N ALA A 244 14.67 18.76 -5.02
CA ALA A 244 13.51 18.90 -4.15
C ALA A 244 12.38 19.66 -4.85
N GLN A 245 12.67 20.81 -5.46
CA GLN A 245 11.69 21.59 -6.23
C GLN A 245 11.01 20.76 -7.32
N ARG A 246 11.78 20.02 -8.13
CA ARG A 246 11.20 19.15 -9.18
C ARG A 246 10.30 18.07 -8.61
N ILE A 247 10.72 17.44 -7.51
CA ILE A 247 9.90 16.41 -6.86
C ILE A 247 8.65 17.06 -6.26
N THR A 248 8.76 18.22 -5.61
CA THR A 248 7.62 18.97 -5.11
C THR A 248 6.66 19.35 -6.24
N GLU A 249 7.15 19.87 -7.36
CA GLU A 249 6.34 20.17 -8.56
C GLU A 249 5.64 18.91 -9.10
N GLN A 250 6.33 17.77 -9.15
CA GLN A 250 5.74 16.49 -9.54
C GLN A 250 4.70 15.95 -8.54
N THR A 251 4.92 16.19 -7.24
CA THR A 251 3.96 15.86 -6.18
C THR A 251 2.75 16.79 -6.20
N GLU A 252 2.97 18.06 -6.54
CA GLU A 252 1.93 19.09 -6.71
C GLU A 252 1.11 18.86 -7.98
N ASP A 253 1.68 18.16 -8.98
CA ASP A 253 0.99 17.60 -10.17
C ASP A 253 0.18 16.32 -9.86
N TYR A 254 0.24 15.82 -8.62
CA TYR A 254 -0.81 15.00 -8.00
C TYR A 254 -1.66 15.83 -7.03
N PRO A 255 -2.20 17.00 -7.43
CA PRO A 255 -3.17 17.65 -6.57
C PRO A 255 -4.33 16.66 -6.43
N PHE A 256 -5.06 16.73 -5.32
CA PHE A 256 -6.49 16.46 -5.43
C PHE A 256 -6.95 17.28 -6.64
N PRO A 257 -7.23 16.68 -7.83
CA PRO A 257 -7.26 17.47 -9.05
C PRO A 257 -8.40 18.44 -8.89
N THR A 258 -8.06 19.71 -8.66
CA THR A 258 -9.05 20.77 -8.46
C THR A 258 -9.92 20.90 -9.70
N ALA A 259 -9.36 20.50 -10.86
CA ALA A 259 -10.01 20.46 -12.16
C ALA A 259 -11.11 19.40 -12.32
N ASP A 260 -11.16 18.33 -11.50
CA ASP A 260 -12.18 17.27 -11.61
C ASP A 260 -13.29 17.37 -10.54
N PHE A 261 -13.28 18.41 -9.70
CA PHE A 261 -14.41 18.71 -8.82
C PHE A 261 -15.55 19.30 -9.62
N LEU A 262 -16.20 18.45 -10.42
CA LEU A 262 -17.54 18.78 -10.89
C LEU A 262 -18.42 18.98 -9.65
N PRO A 263 -19.16 20.11 -9.56
CA PRO A 263 -20.19 20.25 -8.54
C PRO A 263 -21.05 18.98 -8.57
N PRO A 264 -21.21 18.25 -7.44
CA PRO A 264 -22.05 17.06 -7.43
C PRO A 264 -23.43 17.43 -7.98
N PRO A 265 -24.01 16.61 -8.87
CA PRO A 265 -25.26 16.95 -9.52
C PRO A 265 -26.37 17.18 -8.49
N GLU A 266 -26.30 16.50 -7.35
CA GLU A 266 -27.20 16.69 -6.21
C GLU A 266 -26.44 16.62 -4.88
N LEU A 267 -26.71 17.58 -3.99
CA LEU A 267 -26.21 17.54 -2.61
C LEU A 267 -27.02 16.52 -1.79
N PRO A 268 -26.42 15.81 -0.82
CA PRO A 268 -27.17 14.96 0.09
C PRO A 268 -28.25 15.79 0.81
N ARG A 269 -29.40 15.18 1.05
CA ARG A 269 -30.51 15.85 1.71
C ARG A 269 -30.07 16.34 3.10
N GLY A 270 -30.26 17.63 3.37
CA GLY A 270 -29.84 18.23 4.64
C GLY A 270 -28.39 18.73 4.65
N SER A 271 -27.68 18.68 3.51
CA SER A 271 -26.34 19.24 3.38
C SER A 271 -26.33 20.58 2.63
N MET A 272 -25.22 21.31 2.73
CA MET A 272 -24.96 22.56 2.01
C MET A 272 -23.48 22.67 1.63
N ARG A 273 -23.19 23.45 0.59
CA ARG A 273 -21.81 23.79 0.22
C ARG A 273 -21.21 24.74 1.25
N VAL A 274 -19.92 24.54 1.52
CA VAL A 274 -19.11 25.48 2.30
C VAL A 274 -18.68 26.60 1.37
N GLY A 275 -19.11 27.83 1.67
CA GLY A 275 -18.68 29.04 0.96
C GLY A 275 -17.62 29.82 1.75
N ASP A 276 -17.13 30.91 1.18
CA ASP A 276 -16.09 31.75 1.81
C ASP A 276 -16.55 32.32 3.16
N ALA A 277 -17.84 32.62 3.29
CA ALA A 277 -18.46 33.14 4.51
C ALA A 277 -18.84 32.06 5.54
N THR A 278 -18.70 30.77 5.20
CA THR A 278 -19.03 29.69 6.12
C THR A 278 -17.94 29.58 7.20
N PRO A 279 -18.27 29.72 8.49
CA PRO A 279 -17.29 29.55 9.55
C PRO A 279 -16.83 28.08 9.61
N LEU A 280 -15.52 27.88 9.69
CA LEU A 280 -14.88 26.57 9.78
C LEU A 280 -13.98 26.52 11.01
N GLU A 281 -13.91 25.37 11.66
CA GLU A 281 -13.08 25.13 12.84
C GLU A 281 -12.20 23.88 12.64
N ILE A 282 -11.00 23.88 13.23
CA ILE A 282 -10.13 22.70 13.27
C ILE A 282 -10.85 21.57 14.03
N GLY A 283 -10.78 20.34 13.52
CA GLY A 283 -11.50 19.17 14.02
C GLY A 283 -12.92 19.02 13.45
N GLN A 284 -13.40 19.99 12.66
CA GLN A 284 -14.72 19.92 12.06
C GLN A 284 -14.79 18.84 10.98
N ARG A 285 -15.85 18.04 11.02
CA ARG A 285 -16.12 17.01 10.00
C ARG A 285 -16.94 17.55 8.85
N LEU A 286 -16.44 17.35 7.63
CA LEU A 286 -17.09 17.73 6.37
C LEU A 286 -17.16 16.52 5.43
N LYS A 287 -17.74 16.74 4.24
CA LYS A 287 -17.80 15.77 3.16
C LYS A 287 -17.24 16.33 1.85
N LEU A 288 -16.58 15.48 1.08
CA LEU A 288 -16.08 15.78 -0.26
C LEU A 288 -16.64 14.77 -1.26
N PHE A 289 -17.12 15.24 -2.42
CA PHE A 289 -17.54 14.35 -3.50
C PHE A 289 -16.39 14.14 -4.50
N LYS A 290 -15.91 12.90 -4.62
CA LYS A 290 -14.81 12.55 -5.53
C LYS A 290 -15.01 11.12 -6.03
N LEU A 291 -14.74 10.88 -7.33
CA LEU A 291 -14.87 9.57 -7.98
C LEU A 291 -16.25 8.92 -7.76
N SER A 292 -17.32 9.71 -7.87
CA SER A 292 -18.71 9.28 -7.68
C SER A 292 -19.05 8.81 -6.26
N GLN A 293 -18.24 9.15 -5.25
CA GLN A 293 -18.45 8.79 -3.84
C GLN A 293 -18.29 10.00 -2.91
N TRP A 294 -18.98 9.94 -1.77
CA TRP A 294 -18.81 10.90 -0.68
C TRP A 294 -17.77 10.40 0.31
N TRP A 295 -16.83 11.27 0.67
CA TRP A 295 -15.76 11.00 1.61
C TRP A 295 -15.95 11.85 2.86
N ASP A 296 -15.87 11.23 4.03
CA ASP A 296 -15.84 11.95 5.30
C ASP A 296 -14.41 12.44 5.57
N LEU A 297 -14.29 13.70 5.97
CA LEU A 297 -13.00 14.36 6.19
C LEU A 297 -13.05 15.24 7.43
N GLU A 298 -11.89 15.48 8.03
CA GLU A 298 -11.70 16.33 9.20
C GLU A 298 -10.75 17.48 8.86
N ILE A 299 -11.13 18.70 9.21
CA ILE A 299 -10.23 19.86 9.05
C ILE A 299 -9.08 19.73 10.05
N THR A 300 -7.85 19.72 9.57
CA THR A 300 -6.66 19.74 10.43
C THR A 300 -6.02 21.12 10.51
N ASP A 301 -6.20 21.96 9.48
CA ASP A 301 -5.67 23.32 9.47
C ASP A 301 -6.51 24.27 8.59
N LEU A 302 -6.41 25.58 8.84
CA LEU A 302 -7.07 26.63 8.07
C LEU A 302 -5.99 27.53 7.45
N ASN A 303 -5.86 27.49 6.12
CA ASN A 303 -4.84 28.25 5.42
C ASN A 303 -5.27 29.73 5.27
N TRP A 304 -4.27 30.62 5.19
CA TRP A 304 -4.48 32.07 5.08
C TRP A 304 -5.15 32.50 3.76
N ASP A 305 -5.03 31.69 2.71
CA ASP A 305 -5.62 31.91 1.39
C ASP A 305 -7.10 31.48 1.32
N GLY A 306 -7.65 30.99 2.43
CA GLY A 306 -9.01 30.50 2.53
C GLY A 306 -9.18 29.02 2.15
N SER A 307 -8.15 28.33 1.65
CA SER A 307 -8.17 26.87 1.55
C SER A 307 -8.13 26.22 2.94
N VAL A 308 -8.44 24.92 3.01
CA VAL A 308 -8.37 24.17 4.27
C VAL A 308 -7.56 22.90 4.08
N ARG A 309 -6.72 22.60 5.07
CA ARG A 309 -6.02 21.32 5.13
C ARG A 309 -6.93 20.30 5.76
N ILE A 310 -7.12 19.20 5.07
CA ILE A 310 -8.02 18.15 5.49
C ILE A 310 -7.30 16.83 5.69
N ARG A 311 -7.84 16.00 6.56
CA ARG A 311 -7.48 14.60 6.75
C ARG A 311 -8.66 13.72 6.33
N VAL A 312 -8.39 12.77 5.44
CA VAL A 312 -9.35 11.76 4.97
C VAL A 312 -8.89 10.40 5.50
N ASN A 313 -9.73 9.74 6.29
CA ASN A 313 -9.49 8.35 6.70
C ASN A 313 -9.96 7.41 5.58
N THR A 314 -9.02 6.74 4.93
CA THR A 314 -9.31 5.74 3.90
C THR A 314 -9.13 4.33 4.45
N ARG A 315 -9.55 3.31 3.70
CA ARG A 315 -9.25 1.90 4.06
C ARG A 315 -7.74 1.57 3.98
N GLN A 316 -6.96 2.40 3.29
CA GLN A 316 -5.54 2.21 3.04
C GLN A 316 -4.66 3.13 3.90
N GLY A 317 -5.24 3.89 4.83
CA GLY A 317 -4.50 4.84 5.68
C GLY A 317 -5.07 6.25 5.65
N GLN A 318 -4.31 7.21 6.17
CA GLN A 318 -4.70 8.63 6.21
C GLN A 318 -4.14 9.38 5.01
N LEU A 319 -5.01 10.10 4.30
CA LEU A 319 -4.59 11.07 3.29
C LEU A 319 -4.73 12.47 3.87
N VAL A 320 -3.70 13.30 3.73
CA VAL A 320 -3.72 14.71 4.13
C VAL A 320 -3.50 15.57 2.89
N GLY A 321 -4.28 16.63 2.73
CA GLY A 321 -4.13 17.54 1.59
C GLY A 321 -4.92 18.83 1.75
N ASP A 322 -4.54 19.84 0.96
CA ASP A 322 -5.20 21.14 0.93
C ASP A 322 -6.34 21.15 -0.10
N ILE A 323 -7.52 21.64 0.29
CA ILE A 323 -8.71 21.70 -0.56
C ILE A 323 -9.39 23.07 -0.46
N GLU A 324 -9.84 23.58 -1.61
CA GLU A 324 -10.65 24.80 -1.67
C GLU A 324 -12.02 24.60 -1.00
N ARG A 325 -12.46 25.58 -0.21
CA ARG A 325 -13.73 25.53 0.54
C ARG A 325 -14.94 25.14 -0.32
N ARG A 326 -15.02 25.66 -1.55
CA ARG A 326 -16.14 25.42 -2.48
C ARG A 326 -16.36 23.95 -2.86
N CYS A 327 -15.35 23.10 -2.67
CA CYS A 327 -15.43 21.65 -2.92
C CYS A 327 -16.05 20.89 -1.74
N LEU A 328 -16.18 21.54 -0.58
CA LEU A 328 -16.61 20.92 0.66
C LEU A 328 -18.10 21.07 0.88
N VAL A 329 -18.67 20.07 1.53
CA VAL A 329 -20.08 20.00 1.89
C VAL A 329 -20.19 19.71 3.38
N MET A 330 -21.08 20.44 4.05
CA MET A 330 -21.38 20.26 5.47
C MET A 330 -22.85 19.94 5.69
N GLU A 331 -23.18 19.29 6.81
CA GLU A 331 -24.57 19.12 7.23
C GLU A 331 -25.14 20.43 7.78
N LYS A 332 -26.37 20.79 7.38
CA LYS A 332 -27.03 22.05 7.79
C LYS A 332 -27.22 22.15 9.31
N THR A 333 -27.33 21.00 9.99
CA THR A 333 -27.40 20.89 11.45
C THR A 333 -26.12 21.40 12.11
N HIS A 334 -24.95 21.14 11.51
CA HIS A 334 -23.67 21.67 12.00
C HIS A 334 -23.57 23.19 11.81
N LEU A 335 -24.04 23.74 10.68
CA LEU A 335 -24.06 25.20 10.50
C LEU A 335 -24.94 25.88 11.57
N ALA A 336 -26.13 25.34 11.82
CA ALA A 336 -27.02 25.89 12.84
C ALA A 336 -26.41 25.86 14.25
N ALA A 337 -25.58 24.85 14.55
CA ALA A 337 -24.83 24.77 15.80
C ALA A 337 -23.72 25.83 15.88
N LEU A 338 -22.97 26.03 14.79
CA LEU A 338 -21.94 27.07 14.67
C LEU A 338 -22.53 28.46 14.80
N GLU A 339 -23.59 28.79 14.05
CA GLU A 339 -24.25 30.10 14.14
C GLU A 339 -24.77 30.38 15.56
N LYS A 340 -25.23 29.34 16.27
CA LYS A 340 -25.66 29.46 17.67
C LYS A 340 -24.47 29.70 18.61
N SER A 341 -23.31 29.08 18.41
CA SER A 341 -22.11 29.35 19.22
C SER A 341 -21.57 30.77 18.95
N THR A 342 -21.47 31.17 17.68
CA THR A 342 -20.96 32.50 17.30
C THR A 342 -21.87 33.62 17.81
N ARG A 343 -23.18 33.37 17.90
CA ARG A 343 -24.14 34.33 18.47
C ARG A 343 -24.09 34.38 20.01
N ALA A 344 -23.75 33.26 20.65
CA ALA A 344 -23.57 33.21 22.10
C ALA A 344 -22.31 33.98 22.55
N GLU A 345 -21.23 33.93 21.78
CA GLU A 345 -20.00 34.68 22.07
C GLU A 345 -20.12 36.20 21.83
N LYS A 346 -21.06 36.63 20.97
CA LYS A 346 -21.31 38.06 20.70
C LYS A 346 -22.29 38.72 21.69
N SER A 347 -22.72 38.02 22.73
CA SER A 347 -23.53 38.59 23.83
C SER A 347 -22.62 39.23 24.89
N PRO A 348 -22.81 40.51 25.27
CA PRO A 348 -21.79 41.27 25.98
C PRO A 348 -21.61 40.78 27.42
N PHE A 349 -20.39 40.30 27.70
CA PHE A 349 -19.86 40.09 29.04
C PHE A 349 -19.70 41.44 29.73
N LEU A 350 -20.76 41.89 30.41
CA LEU A 350 -20.68 42.89 31.46
C LEU A 350 -20.35 42.15 32.76
N GLY A 351 -19.13 42.40 33.25
CA GLY A 351 -18.77 42.20 34.66
C GLY A 351 -17.90 40.98 34.94
N LEU A 352 -16.58 41.21 35.07
CA LEU A 352 -15.89 41.12 36.36
C LEU A 352 -14.39 41.40 36.17
N ALA A 353 -14.01 42.62 36.52
CA ALA A 353 -12.66 42.96 36.89
C ALA A 353 -12.37 42.47 38.33
N LYS A 354 -11.07 42.25 38.60
CA LYS A 354 -10.38 41.96 39.88
C LYS A 354 -10.14 40.48 40.17
N ARG A 355 -8.89 40.05 39.97
CA ARG A 355 -7.90 39.94 41.06
C ARG A 355 -6.49 39.66 40.51
N SER A 356 -5.62 40.63 40.75
CA SER A 356 -4.17 40.51 40.79
C SER A 356 -3.74 39.60 41.95
N GLY A 357 -2.74 38.76 41.73
CA GLY A 357 -2.05 38.00 42.77
C GLY A 357 -0.72 37.48 42.25
N GLU A 358 0.36 38.16 42.64
CA GLU A 358 1.75 37.76 42.48
C GLU A 358 2.00 36.34 43.01
N LEU A 359 2.90 35.59 42.37
CA LEU A 359 3.75 34.64 43.09
C LEU A 359 5.11 34.50 42.38
N LYS A 360 6.13 34.60 43.23
CA LYS A 360 7.55 34.75 42.94
C LYS A 360 8.24 33.40 42.69
N SER A 361 9.31 33.49 41.91
CA SER A 361 10.61 32.80 41.99
C SER A 361 10.77 31.53 42.83
N GLY A 362 11.45 30.55 42.21
CA GLY A 362 12.62 29.90 42.81
C GLY A 362 12.54 28.39 42.96
N SER A 363 13.45 27.66 42.33
CA SER A 363 14.51 26.91 43.03
C SER A 363 15.24 25.95 42.10
N ALA A 364 16.57 25.91 42.25
CA ALA A 364 17.50 25.02 41.60
C ALA A 364 17.70 23.70 42.40
N SER A 365 18.07 22.64 41.69
CA SER A 365 18.81 21.46 42.19
C SER A 365 19.41 20.76 40.96
N LYS A 366 20.71 20.72 40.65
CA LYS A 366 21.93 20.20 41.32
C LYS A 366 21.92 18.68 41.60
N GLY A 367 22.85 17.99 40.92
CA GLY A 367 23.43 16.67 41.25
C GLY A 367 22.64 15.47 40.68
N SER A 368 23.24 14.39 40.20
CA SER A 368 24.65 13.96 40.13
C SER A 368 24.71 12.65 39.34
N ASP A 369 25.66 12.54 38.42
CA ASP A 369 26.27 11.29 37.95
C ASP A 369 26.98 10.57 39.12
N PRO A 370 27.17 9.23 39.11
CA PRO A 370 28.21 8.64 38.24
C PRO A 370 27.93 7.24 37.64
N THR A 371 28.49 7.06 36.44
CA THR A 371 29.41 5.99 36.02
C THR A 371 29.38 4.66 36.78
N GLU A 372 29.05 3.57 36.08
CA GLU A 372 29.51 2.23 36.46
C GLU A 372 30.00 1.45 35.23
N GLU A 373 31.27 1.08 35.33
CA GLU A 373 32.13 0.38 34.37
C GLU A 373 32.07 -1.12 34.70
N VAL A 374 31.60 -1.97 33.76
CA VAL A 374 31.67 -3.42 33.94
C VAL A 374 32.46 -4.09 32.82
N LYS A 375 33.57 -4.64 33.30
CA LYS A 375 34.65 -5.41 32.72
C LYS A 375 34.18 -6.75 32.14
N ARG A 376 34.72 -7.12 30.97
CA ARG A 376 34.61 -8.46 30.34
C ARG A 376 35.69 -9.40 30.87
N GLU A 377 35.37 -10.69 30.97
CA GLU A 377 36.23 -11.90 30.76
C GLU A 377 35.45 -13.20 31.10
N PRO A 378 35.92 -14.42 30.77
CA PRO A 378 36.03 -15.04 29.45
C PRO A 378 35.20 -16.34 29.34
N ALA A 379 35.21 -16.97 28.16
CA ALA A 379 34.47 -18.19 27.83
C ALA A 379 35.07 -19.46 28.43
N GLU A 380 34.24 -20.26 29.11
CA GLU A 380 34.51 -21.66 29.45
C GLU A 380 33.89 -22.60 28.41
N GLN A 381 34.73 -23.43 27.77
CA GLN A 381 34.31 -24.59 27.00
C GLN A 381 34.08 -25.76 27.97
N GLY A 382 32.81 -26.15 28.15
CA GLY A 382 32.40 -27.36 28.87
C GLY A 382 31.79 -28.41 27.92
N ASP A 383 31.98 -29.68 28.28
CA ASP A 383 31.61 -30.90 27.55
C ASP A 383 30.17 -30.94 26.96
N PRO A 384 29.96 -31.67 25.85
CA PRO A 384 28.63 -31.83 25.26
C PRO A 384 27.74 -32.70 26.15
N SER A 385 26.90 -32.05 26.95
CA SER A 385 25.69 -32.68 27.51
C SER A 385 24.87 -33.23 26.34
N SER A 386 24.58 -34.53 26.37
CA SER A 386 23.81 -35.25 25.35
C SER A 386 22.29 -35.14 25.53
N GLY A 387 21.80 -34.09 26.21
CA GLY A 387 20.37 -33.84 26.39
C GLY A 387 19.69 -33.39 25.10
N GLU A 388 18.42 -33.77 24.93
CA GLU A 388 17.52 -33.19 23.92
C GLU A 388 16.92 -31.90 24.48
N PHE A 389 16.88 -30.85 23.66
CA PHE A 389 16.35 -29.55 24.04
C PHE A 389 15.16 -29.18 23.15
N LYS A 390 14.26 -28.36 23.69
CA LYS A 390 13.24 -27.64 22.92
C LYS A 390 13.40 -26.13 23.06
N VAL A 391 12.99 -25.40 22.03
CA VAL A 391 13.02 -23.93 22.00
C VAL A 391 11.60 -23.40 22.13
N VAL A 392 11.33 -22.62 23.18
CA VAL A 392 10.02 -22.03 23.45
C VAL A 392 10.10 -20.52 23.31
N LEU A 393 9.23 -19.95 22.47
CA LEU A 393 9.02 -18.52 22.34
C LEU A 393 7.91 -18.09 23.31
N LYS A 394 8.25 -17.22 24.26
CA LYS A 394 7.35 -16.76 25.34
C LYS A 394 6.55 -15.51 24.98
N SER A 395 7.22 -14.51 24.41
CA SER A 395 6.61 -13.21 24.13
C SER A 395 7.32 -12.51 22.96
N PHE A 396 6.71 -11.47 22.38
CA PHE A 396 7.37 -10.57 21.44
C PHE A 396 6.63 -9.22 21.35
N GLY A 397 7.33 -8.18 20.91
CA GLY A 397 6.73 -6.86 20.67
C GLY A 397 5.82 -6.85 19.44
N LYS A 398 4.62 -6.25 19.52
CA LYS A 398 3.61 -6.26 18.42
C LYS A 398 4.16 -5.79 17.06
N SER A 399 5.09 -4.84 17.04
CA SER A 399 5.73 -4.32 15.82
C SER A 399 6.72 -5.30 15.16
N LYS A 400 7.06 -6.41 15.81
CA LYS A 400 8.04 -7.40 15.33
C LYS A 400 7.42 -8.69 14.80
N LYS A 401 6.08 -8.76 14.69
CA LYS A 401 5.35 -9.98 14.32
C LYS A 401 5.78 -10.58 12.97
N ILE A 402 5.99 -9.75 11.95
CA ILE A 402 6.35 -10.20 10.59
C ILE A 402 7.77 -10.77 10.58
N GLY A 403 8.74 -10.03 11.13
CA GLY A 403 10.14 -10.48 11.18
C GLY A 403 10.32 -11.77 12.01
N LEU A 404 9.58 -11.89 13.11
CA LEU A 404 9.59 -13.09 13.94
C LEU A 404 8.93 -14.29 13.24
N ALA A 405 7.86 -14.08 12.47
CA ALA A 405 7.21 -15.14 11.70
C ALA A 405 8.15 -15.75 10.65
N GLN A 406 9.01 -14.93 10.02
CA GLN A 406 10.02 -15.43 9.10
C GLN A 406 11.04 -16.34 9.81
N GLN A 407 11.58 -15.90 10.95
CA GLN A 407 12.53 -16.71 11.72
C GLN A 407 11.92 -18.01 12.26
N VAL A 408 10.66 -17.97 12.69
CA VAL A 408 9.93 -19.18 13.11
C VAL A 408 9.74 -20.14 11.93
N SER A 409 9.42 -19.64 10.74
CA SER A 409 9.30 -20.44 9.52
C SER A 409 10.63 -21.11 9.17
N ASP A 410 11.74 -20.36 9.23
CA ASP A 410 13.08 -20.88 8.94
C ASP A 410 13.53 -21.96 9.94
N LEU A 411 13.16 -21.83 11.22
CA LEU A 411 13.54 -22.77 12.29
C LEU A 411 12.64 -24.01 12.37
N SER A 412 11.34 -23.86 12.13
CA SER A 412 10.35 -24.95 12.25
C SER A 412 10.10 -25.70 10.94
N GLY A 413 10.42 -25.09 9.79
CA GLY A 413 10.06 -25.60 8.46
C GLY A 413 8.59 -25.40 8.08
N GLU A 414 7.79 -24.76 8.93
CA GLU A 414 6.37 -24.50 8.67
C GLU A 414 6.17 -23.34 7.68
N PRO A 415 5.08 -23.33 6.88
CA PRO A 415 4.76 -22.21 6.00
C PRO A 415 4.54 -20.89 6.75
N PHE A 416 5.05 -19.78 6.21
CA PHE A 416 4.95 -18.44 6.82
C PHE A 416 3.53 -18.06 7.31
N GLY A 417 2.49 -18.43 6.54
CA GLY A 417 1.09 -18.17 6.92
C GLY A 417 0.65 -18.91 8.18
N ASP A 418 1.11 -20.14 8.39
CA ASP A 418 0.85 -20.91 9.61
C ASP A 418 1.64 -20.36 10.80
N CYS A 419 2.88 -19.93 10.58
CA CYS A 419 3.67 -19.26 11.62
C CYS A 419 2.97 -18.01 12.18
N LEU A 420 2.34 -17.19 11.32
CA LEU A 420 1.59 -16.01 11.76
C LEU A 420 0.39 -16.33 12.67
N ARG A 421 -0.23 -17.50 12.45
CA ARG A 421 -1.35 -18.01 13.27
C ARG A 421 -0.84 -18.56 14.60
N ILE A 422 0.24 -19.34 14.56
CA ILE A 422 0.86 -19.96 15.74
C ILE A 422 1.40 -18.89 16.71
N LEU A 423 2.01 -17.82 16.19
CA LEU A 423 2.45 -16.65 16.99
C LEU A 423 1.31 -15.93 17.73
N GLY A 424 0.04 -16.19 17.38
CA GLY A 424 -1.11 -15.67 18.12
C GLY A 424 -1.40 -16.39 19.45
N SER A 425 -0.72 -17.53 19.71
CA SER A 425 -1.03 -18.45 20.82
C SER A 425 0.16 -18.63 21.77
N LEU A 426 0.93 -17.57 22.02
CA LEU A 426 2.09 -17.62 22.93
C LEU A 426 1.71 -18.07 24.36
N PRO A 427 2.58 -18.83 25.05
CA PRO A 427 3.90 -19.32 24.62
C PRO A 427 3.80 -20.47 23.61
N VAL A 428 4.78 -20.59 22.70
CA VAL A 428 4.77 -21.63 21.67
C VAL A 428 6.12 -22.30 21.47
N GLU A 429 6.08 -23.62 21.22
CA GLU A 429 7.25 -24.43 20.87
C GLU A 429 7.60 -24.22 19.39
N VAL A 430 8.85 -23.83 19.12
CA VAL A 430 9.36 -23.55 17.77
C VAL A 430 10.21 -24.70 17.23
N MET A 431 10.96 -25.37 18.12
CA MET A 431 11.83 -26.50 17.80
C MET A 431 11.75 -27.53 18.92
N LYS A 432 11.88 -28.83 18.58
CA LYS A 432 11.85 -29.94 19.53
C LYS A 432 12.89 -31.00 19.19
N GLY A 433 13.48 -31.64 20.20
CA GLY A 433 14.42 -32.75 20.03
C GLY A 433 15.74 -32.32 19.39
N VAL A 434 16.16 -31.08 19.61
CA VAL A 434 17.36 -30.51 19.00
C VAL A 434 18.54 -30.53 19.97
N SER A 435 19.75 -30.53 19.45
CA SER A 435 20.95 -30.47 20.28
C SER A 435 21.02 -29.14 21.05
N LYS A 436 21.73 -29.12 22.18
CA LYS A 436 21.97 -27.89 22.96
C LYS A 436 22.44 -26.71 22.09
N ARG A 437 23.36 -26.98 21.16
CA ARG A 437 23.93 -25.98 20.25
C ARG A 437 22.88 -25.41 19.29
N GLU A 438 22.03 -26.25 18.73
CA GLU A 438 20.93 -25.83 17.85
C GLU A 438 19.87 -25.06 18.62
N ALA A 439 19.55 -25.49 19.85
CA ALA A 439 18.61 -24.76 20.72
C ALA A 439 19.13 -23.36 21.05
N GLU A 440 20.40 -23.22 21.42
CA GLU A 440 21.05 -21.94 21.71
C GLU A 440 21.08 -21.03 20.46
N GLU A 441 21.37 -21.58 19.28
CA GLU A 441 21.31 -20.83 18.03
C GLU A 441 19.89 -20.37 17.69
N GLY A 442 18.88 -21.23 17.88
CA GLY A 442 17.47 -20.92 17.69
C GLY A 442 17.00 -19.79 18.62
N VAL A 443 17.35 -19.88 19.91
CA VAL A 443 17.07 -18.82 20.90
C VAL A 443 17.73 -17.50 20.48
N ARG A 444 18.99 -17.53 20.01
CA ARG A 444 19.71 -16.34 19.56
C ARG A 444 19.03 -15.67 18.36
N LYS A 445 18.60 -16.45 17.35
CA LYS A 445 17.90 -15.92 16.15
C LYS A 445 16.55 -15.31 16.51
N LEU A 446 15.76 -15.98 17.36
CA LEU A 446 14.47 -15.47 17.82
C LEU A 446 14.61 -14.18 18.65
N ARG A 447 15.63 -14.09 19.51
CA ARG A 447 15.94 -12.86 20.26
C ARG A 447 16.38 -11.72 19.37
N ALA A 448 17.23 -11.98 18.37
CA ALA A 448 17.64 -10.97 17.40
C ALA A 448 16.44 -10.40 16.59
N ALA A 449 15.42 -11.22 16.35
CA ALA A 449 14.17 -10.79 15.72
C ALA A 449 13.18 -10.09 16.68
N GLY A 450 13.55 -9.88 17.95
CA GLY A 450 12.74 -9.18 18.94
C GLY A 450 11.76 -10.05 19.73
N GLY A 451 11.99 -11.37 19.77
CA GLY A 451 11.24 -12.32 20.61
C GLY A 451 11.95 -12.66 21.93
N GLU A 452 11.18 -12.97 22.96
CA GLU A 452 11.71 -13.57 24.20
C GLU A 452 11.61 -15.10 24.10
N ALA A 453 12.74 -15.76 23.86
CA ALA A 453 12.83 -17.23 23.73
C ALA A 453 13.78 -17.85 24.75
N GLU A 454 13.55 -19.12 25.10
CA GLU A 454 14.43 -19.93 25.95
C GLU A 454 14.56 -21.38 25.44
N ALA A 455 15.68 -22.01 25.77
CA ALA A 455 15.90 -23.43 25.56
C ALA A 455 15.56 -24.16 26.86
N VAL A 456 14.74 -25.21 26.76
CA VAL A 456 14.33 -26.06 27.88
C VAL A 456 14.83 -27.47 27.59
N GLU A 457 15.60 -28.05 28.52
CA GLU A 457 16.02 -29.46 28.47
C GLU A 457 14.78 -30.35 28.68
N GLU A 458 14.58 -31.34 27.81
CA GLU A 458 13.44 -32.27 27.89
C GLU A 458 13.67 -33.46 28.83
#